data_AF-X1VRM9-F1
#
_entry.id   AF-X1VRM9-F1
#
_cell.length_a   1.000
_cell.length_b   1.000
_cell.length_c   1.000
_cell.angle_alpha   90.00
_cell.angle_beta   90.00
_cell.angle_gamma   90.00
#
_symmetry.space_group_name_H-M   'P 1'
#
loop_
_entity.id
_entity.type
_entity.pdbx_description
1 polymer ?
#
loop_
_entity_poly.entity_id
_entity_poly.type
_entity_poly.pdbx_seq_one_letter_code
_entity_poly.pdbx_strand_id
1 'polypeptide(L)'
;PKESLIAKIEKEGYKTPADEIEDLVACRLIVKSNSDIDGILEKIKEIFNIERQKFRTYRSPREFIYDDIQLILSFKDSPFLSSKEILGKKFELQIRTGLEDALAEVIREETYKTDILTWQKERTASELRANLELVDLILSDFLAISAIHEEKDYEPYKRRNKIIKLFKDVWSAEKLPKDLRRASIIIEEYLKLADATAED
;
A
#
# COMPACT_ATOMS: atom_id res chain seq x y z
N PRO A 1 16.12 18.54 4.59
CA PRO A 1 16.39 20.00 4.65
C PRO A 1 17.54 20.29 5.62
N LYS A 2 18.32 21.37 5.40
CA LYS A 2 19.49 21.70 6.24
C LYS A 2 19.11 21.89 7.72
N GLU A 3 17.98 22.53 8.00
CA GLU A 3 17.50 22.75 9.38
C GLU A 3 17.19 21.44 10.10
N SER A 4 16.52 20.50 9.41
CA SER A 4 16.22 19.17 9.96
C SER A 4 17.48 18.35 10.26
N LEU A 5 18.52 18.48 9.43
CA LEU A 5 19.82 17.83 9.66
C LEU A 5 20.49 18.38 10.92
N ILE A 6 20.54 19.70 11.07
CA ILE A 6 21.16 20.37 12.23
C ILE A 6 20.42 20.00 13.51
N ALA A 7 19.08 20.08 13.51
CA ALA A 7 18.27 19.71 14.67
C ALA A 7 18.52 18.25 15.10
N LYS A 8 18.72 17.34 14.14
CA LYS A 8 19.01 15.93 14.44
C LYS A 8 20.40 15.73 15.05
N ILE A 9 21.40 16.43 14.54
CA ILE A 9 22.76 16.41 15.11
C ILE A 9 22.76 16.89 16.55
N GLU A 10 22.06 18.00 16.82
CA GLU A 10 21.95 18.58 18.16
C GLU A 10 21.19 17.64 19.12
N LYS A 11 20.09 17.05 18.66
CA LYS A 11 19.25 16.17 19.47
C LYS A 11 19.93 14.84 19.83
N GLU A 12 20.56 14.20 18.85
CA GLU A 12 21.15 12.86 19.02
C GLU A 12 22.62 12.92 19.49
N GLY A 13 23.25 14.10 19.46
CA GLY A 13 24.59 14.32 19.99
C GLY A 13 25.71 13.60 19.22
N TYR A 14 25.54 13.42 17.90
CA TYR A 14 26.50 12.73 17.05
C TYR A 14 27.88 13.38 17.11
N LYS A 15 28.92 12.55 17.27
CA LYS A 15 30.33 12.99 17.31
C LYS A 15 30.91 13.13 15.91
N THR A 16 30.46 12.26 15.00
CA THR A 16 30.83 12.21 13.59
C THR A 16 29.55 12.12 12.74
N PRO A 17 28.80 13.23 12.60
CA PRO A 17 27.51 13.25 11.89
C PRO A 17 27.55 12.68 10.47
N ALA A 18 28.68 12.85 9.76
CA ALA A 18 28.85 12.38 8.39
C ALA A 18 28.76 10.85 8.25
N ASP A 19 29.08 10.10 9.32
CA ASP A 19 29.07 8.64 9.33
C ASP A 19 27.90 8.07 10.17
N GLU A 20 27.35 8.86 11.09
CA GLU A 20 26.28 8.43 12.01
C GLU A 20 24.86 8.72 11.49
N ILE A 21 24.70 9.64 10.54
CA ILE A 21 23.39 9.96 9.96
C ILE A 21 23.05 8.97 8.86
N GLU A 22 22.08 8.11 9.15
CA GLU A 22 21.73 6.96 8.29
C GLU A 22 20.60 7.26 7.27
N ASP A 23 19.92 8.39 7.42
CA ASP A 23 18.80 8.86 6.58
C ASP A 23 19.14 10.12 5.77
N LEU A 24 20.43 10.40 5.55
CA LEU A 24 20.86 11.49 4.68
C LEU A 24 20.32 11.29 3.25
N VAL A 25 20.29 10.03 2.82
CA VAL A 25 19.57 9.57 1.64
C VAL A 25 18.45 8.66 2.12
N ALA A 26 17.21 8.98 1.72
CA ALA A 26 16.04 8.19 2.05
C ALA A 26 15.22 7.93 0.78
N CYS A 27 14.73 6.71 0.62
CA CYS A 27 13.87 6.28 -0.46
C CYS A 27 12.54 5.79 0.08
N ARG A 28 11.46 5.99 -0.69
CA ARG A 28 10.13 5.44 -0.40
C ARG A 28 9.76 4.41 -1.47
N LEU A 29 9.38 3.22 -1.04
CA LEU A 29 8.81 2.18 -1.90
C LEU A 29 7.32 2.06 -1.58
N ILE A 30 6.48 2.53 -2.50
CA ILE A 30 5.02 2.46 -2.35
C ILE A 30 4.49 1.14 -2.93
N VAL A 31 3.85 0.34 -2.09
CA VAL A 31 3.26 -0.96 -2.43
C VAL A 31 1.74 -0.87 -2.44
N LYS A 32 1.08 -1.82 -3.12
CA LYS A 32 -0.39 -1.85 -3.22
C LYS A 32 -1.06 -2.35 -1.94
N SER A 33 -0.42 -3.29 -1.28
CA SER A 33 -0.92 -3.97 -0.08
C SER A 33 0.26 -4.50 0.72
N ASN A 34 0.02 -4.72 2.01
CA ASN A 34 0.99 -5.31 2.93
C ASN A 34 1.14 -6.83 2.76
N SER A 35 0.36 -7.46 1.88
CA SER A 35 0.40 -8.90 1.61
C SER A 35 1.75 -9.42 1.09
N ASP A 36 2.48 -8.57 0.37
CA ASP A 36 3.70 -8.98 -0.34
C ASP A 36 4.99 -8.51 0.36
N ILE A 37 4.87 -7.96 1.58
CA ILE A 37 6.01 -7.41 2.33
C ILE A 37 7.12 -8.44 2.48
N ASP A 38 6.81 -9.69 2.85
CA ASP A 38 7.82 -10.71 3.07
C ASP A 38 8.61 -11.00 1.78
N GLY A 39 7.93 -11.10 0.64
CA GLY A 39 8.58 -11.29 -0.66
C GLY A 39 9.46 -10.10 -1.06
N ILE A 40 9.07 -8.88 -0.69
CA ILE A 40 9.86 -7.66 -0.91
C ILE A 40 11.10 -7.66 0.00
N LEU A 41 10.95 -8.01 1.28
CA LEU A 41 12.04 -8.08 2.24
C LEU A 41 13.09 -9.12 1.82
N GLU A 42 12.68 -10.28 1.30
CA GLU A 42 13.62 -11.28 0.78
C GLU A 42 14.42 -10.74 -0.42
N LYS A 43 13.77 -10.09 -1.38
CA LYS A 43 14.49 -9.45 -2.51
C LYS A 43 15.44 -8.34 -2.05
N ILE A 44 15.05 -7.56 -1.03
CA ILE A 44 15.92 -6.55 -0.44
C ILE A 44 17.15 -7.21 0.19
N LYS A 45 16.96 -8.30 0.94
CA LYS A 45 18.07 -9.06 1.55
C LYS A 45 19.01 -9.66 0.53
N GLU A 46 18.57 -9.97 -0.69
CA GLU A 46 19.46 -10.45 -1.75
C GLU A 46 20.43 -9.35 -2.19
N ILE A 47 19.94 -8.12 -2.36
CA ILE A 47 20.66 -7.00 -2.98
C ILE A 47 21.45 -6.17 -1.94
N PHE A 48 20.91 -5.99 -0.74
CA PHE A 48 21.41 -5.06 0.27
C PHE A 48 21.74 -5.79 1.59
N ASN A 49 22.64 -5.21 2.37
CA ASN A 49 22.76 -5.56 3.79
C ASN A 49 21.70 -4.78 4.56
N ILE A 50 20.95 -5.46 5.43
CA ILE A 50 20.03 -4.81 6.36
C ILE A 50 20.80 -4.51 7.64
N GLU A 51 21.23 -3.26 7.80
CA GLU A 51 22.00 -2.79 8.96
C GLU A 51 21.11 -2.64 10.19
N ARG A 52 19.88 -2.18 9.98
CA ARG A 52 18.88 -2.03 11.03
C ARG A 52 17.48 -2.10 10.44
N GLN A 53 16.58 -2.72 11.18
CA GLN A 53 15.16 -2.73 10.87
C GLN A 53 14.40 -2.02 11.99
N LYS A 54 13.70 -0.94 11.65
CA LYS A 54 12.83 -0.18 12.56
C LYS A 54 11.39 -0.46 12.17
N PHE A 55 10.77 -1.37 12.90
CA PHE A 55 9.33 -1.60 12.87
C PHE A 55 8.92 -2.08 14.27
N ARG A 56 7.75 -1.66 14.73
CA ARG A 56 7.25 -2.04 16.06
C ARG A 56 6.75 -3.48 16.01
N THR A 57 7.62 -4.42 16.36
CA THR A 57 7.32 -5.87 16.44
C THR A 57 6.38 -6.20 17.61
N TYR A 58 6.47 -5.45 18.70
CA TYR A 58 5.54 -5.58 19.83
C TYR A 58 4.51 -4.45 19.80
N ARG A 59 3.24 -4.82 19.63
CA ARG A 59 2.11 -3.89 19.62
C ARG A 59 1.16 -4.30 20.73
N SER A 60 0.75 -3.32 21.54
CA SER A 60 -0.38 -3.54 22.44
C SER A 60 -1.64 -3.78 21.59
N PRO A 61 -2.51 -4.74 21.93
CA PRO A 61 -3.80 -4.90 21.25
C PRO A 61 -4.73 -3.67 21.34
N ARG A 62 -4.33 -2.65 22.12
CA ARG A 62 -5.06 -1.39 22.31
C ARG A 62 -4.49 -0.23 21.49
N GLU A 63 -3.42 -0.45 20.73
CA GLU A 63 -2.73 0.60 19.97
C GLU A 63 -2.91 0.39 18.47
N PHE A 64 -3.40 1.43 17.78
CA PHE A 64 -3.53 1.50 16.32
C PHE A 64 -2.44 2.41 15.79
N ILE A 65 -1.35 1.81 15.34
CA ILE A 65 -0.14 2.56 14.98
C ILE A 65 -0.09 2.83 13.46
N TYR A 66 -0.64 1.93 12.64
CA TYR A 66 -0.71 1.98 11.17
C TYR A 66 0.46 2.76 10.55
N ASP A 67 1.61 2.09 10.45
CA ASP A 67 2.92 2.72 10.27
C ASP A 67 3.81 1.88 9.36
N ASP A 68 4.83 2.54 8.84
CA ASP A 68 5.68 2.02 7.78
C ASP A 68 6.77 1.06 8.26
N ILE A 69 7.37 0.33 7.31
CA ILE A 69 8.59 -0.43 7.56
C ILE A 69 9.78 0.44 7.19
N GLN A 70 10.63 0.76 8.16
CA GLN A 70 11.83 1.55 7.95
C GLN A 70 13.07 0.64 8.04
N LEU A 71 13.83 0.58 6.95
CA LEU A 71 15.07 -0.18 6.86
C LEU A 71 16.24 0.79 6.73
N ILE A 72 17.32 0.53 7.47
CA ILE A 72 18.62 1.10 7.16
C ILE A 72 19.41 0.06 6.38
N LEU A 73 19.81 0.42 5.18
CA LEU A 73 20.42 -0.46 4.21
C LEU A 73 21.82 0.02 3.82
N SER A 74 22.69 -0.92 3.47
CA SER A 74 23.96 -0.64 2.77
C SER A 74 24.09 -1.55 1.54
N PHE A 75 24.86 -1.12 0.55
CA PHE A 75 25.10 -1.94 -0.64
C PHE A 75 26.03 -3.11 -0.31
N LYS A 76 25.67 -4.31 -0.80
CA LYS A 76 26.60 -5.45 -0.84
C LYS A 76 27.68 -5.20 -1.89
N ASP A 77 28.88 -5.71 -1.65
CA ASP A 77 29.90 -5.71 -2.70
C ASP A 77 29.47 -6.65 -3.82
N SER A 78 29.31 -6.10 -5.03
CA SER A 78 28.82 -6.82 -6.19
C SER A 78 29.47 -6.25 -7.45
N PRO A 79 29.81 -7.10 -8.44
CA PRO A 79 30.40 -6.67 -9.70
C PRO A 79 29.47 -5.77 -10.53
N PHE A 80 28.18 -5.71 -10.18
CA PHE A 80 27.18 -4.86 -10.86
C PHE A 80 27.07 -3.45 -10.27
N LEU A 81 27.82 -3.12 -9.20
CA LEU A 81 27.84 -1.75 -8.69
C LEU A 81 28.57 -0.82 -9.66
N SER A 82 27.89 0.28 -10.01
CA SER A 82 28.42 1.32 -10.88
C SER A 82 29.55 2.13 -10.25
N SER A 83 29.59 2.23 -8.92
CA SER A 83 30.66 2.88 -8.17
C SER A 83 30.94 2.12 -6.87
N LYS A 84 32.21 1.91 -6.55
CA LYS A 84 32.61 1.35 -5.24
C LYS A 84 32.58 2.37 -4.11
N GLU A 85 32.43 3.66 -4.41
CA GLU A 85 32.40 4.74 -3.40
C GLU A 85 31.16 4.71 -2.50
N ILE A 86 30.09 4.04 -2.96
CA ILE A 86 28.86 3.87 -2.18
C ILE A 86 28.90 2.66 -1.25
N LEU A 87 29.94 1.83 -1.32
CA LEU A 87 30.11 0.71 -0.39
C LEU A 87 30.30 1.23 1.04
N GLY A 88 29.59 0.61 1.98
CA GLY A 88 29.57 1.02 3.39
C GLY A 88 28.76 2.29 3.68
N LYS A 89 28.25 2.99 2.66
CA LYS A 89 27.30 4.09 2.86
C LYS A 89 25.91 3.55 3.18
N LYS A 90 25.29 4.14 4.20
CA LYS A 90 23.95 3.76 4.66
C LYS A 90 22.90 4.70 4.06
N PHE A 91 21.73 4.15 3.80
CA PHE A 91 20.55 4.91 3.40
C PHE A 91 19.30 4.30 4.04
N GLU A 92 18.25 5.10 4.14
CA GLU A 92 16.96 4.65 4.65
C GLU A 92 16.04 4.23 3.49
N LEU A 93 15.37 3.10 3.64
CA LEU A 93 14.27 2.68 2.78
C LEU A 93 13.01 2.55 3.63
N GLN A 94 11.99 3.33 3.26
CA GLN A 94 10.66 3.29 3.86
C GLN A 94 9.72 2.52 2.91
N ILE A 95 9.14 1.42 3.37
CA ILE A 95 8.16 0.64 2.61
C ILE A 95 6.78 0.96 3.16
N ARG A 96 5.88 1.42 2.28
CA ARG A 96 4.56 1.92 2.64
C ARG A 96 3.48 1.47 1.68
N THR A 97 2.26 1.27 2.15
CA THR A 97 1.09 1.29 1.26
C THR A 97 0.76 2.73 0.84
N GLY A 98 -0.07 2.88 -0.19
CA GLY A 98 -0.53 4.21 -0.61
C GLY A 98 -1.30 4.96 0.49
N LEU A 99 -2.01 4.22 1.36
CA LEU A 99 -2.75 4.79 2.48
C LEU A 99 -1.82 5.20 3.64
N GLU A 100 -0.80 4.39 3.95
CA GLU A 100 0.23 4.73 4.92
C GLU A 100 0.99 6.00 4.51
N ASP A 101 1.36 6.12 3.22
CA ASP A 101 2.08 7.29 2.72
C ASP A 101 1.23 8.57 2.78
N ALA A 102 -0.03 8.49 2.36
CA ALA A 102 -0.97 9.60 2.47
C ALA A 102 -1.18 10.03 3.93
N LEU A 103 -1.33 9.07 4.85
CA LEU A 103 -1.48 9.37 6.27
C LEU A 103 -0.23 10.03 6.85
N ALA A 104 0.95 9.50 6.52
CA ALA A 104 2.22 10.04 6.98
C ALA A 104 2.42 11.48 6.52
N GLU A 105 2.01 11.83 5.29
CA GLU A 105 2.08 13.21 4.79
C GLU A 105 1.15 14.15 5.57
N VAL A 106 -0.11 13.76 5.78
CA VAL A 106 -1.10 14.55 6.53
C VAL A 106 -0.68 14.75 7.98
N ILE A 107 -0.33 13.66 8.68
CA ILE A 107 0.04 13.74 10.10
C ILE A 107 1.33 14.56 10.25
N ARG A 108 2.33 14.37 9.40
CA ARG A 108 3.59 15.12 9.48
C ARG A 108 3.37 16.62 9.35
N GLU A 109 2.49 17.08 8.47
CA GLU A 109 2.16 18.51 8.38
C GLU A 109 1.49 19.03 9.64
N GLU A 110 0.55 18.26 10.21
CA GLU A 110 -0.25 18.67 11.36
C GLU A 110 0.42 18.52 12.74
N THR A 111 1.43 17.65 12.86
CA THR A 111 2.16 17.39 14.12
C THR A 111 3.57 17.97 14.16
N TYR A 112 4.27 18.09 13.02
CA TYR A 112 5.67 18.54 13.01
C TYR A 112 5.83 20.05 12.80
N LYS A 113 4.81 20.75 12.25
CA LYS A 113 4.85 22.20 11.97
C LYS A 113 3.97 23.03 12.90
N THR A 114 3.45 22.47 13.98
CA THR A 114 2.58 23.20 14.90
C THR A 114 3.22 23.31 16.26
N ASP A 115 3.36 24.53 16.77
CA ASP A 115 3.98 24.84 18.07
C ASP A 115 3.15 24.35 19.28
N ILE A 116 2.05 23.64 19.04
CA ILE A 116 1.09 23.22 20.06
C ILE A 116 0.67 21.76 19.82
N LEU A 117 1.14 20.88 20.70
CA LEU A 117 0.60 19.54 20.85
C LEU A 117 -0.77 19.65 21.54
N THR A 118 -1.83 19.20 20.87
CA THR A 118 -3.17 19.17 21.46
C THR A 118 -3.68 17.74 21.53
N TRP A 119 -4.37 17.42 22.62
CA TRP A 119 -5.01 16.10 22.80
C TRP A 119 -5.96 15.77 21.64
N GLN A 120 -6.68 16.78 21.14
CA GLN A 120 -7.63 16.62 20.03
C GLN A 120 -6.94 16.15 18.76
N LYS A 121 -5.80 16.74 18.38
CA LYS A 121 -5.05 16.33 17.18
C LYS A 121 -4.53 14.90 17.28
N GLU A 122 -3.92 14.56 18.42
CA GLU A 122 -3.40 13.20 18.65
C GLU A 122 -4.53 12.16 18.65
N ARG A 123 -5.68 12.52 19.23
CA ARG A 123 -6.87 11.68 19.22
C ARG A 123 -7.38 11.44 17.79
N THR A 124 -7.52 12.50 16.99
CA THR A 124 -7.96 12.40 15.59
C THR A 124 -6.95 11.60 14.74
N ALA A 125 -5.65 11.82 14.93
CA ALA A 125 -4.61 11.05 14.23
C ALA A 125 -4.68 9.56 14.57
N SER A 126 -4.95 9.21 15.83
CA SER A 126 -5.15 7.82 16.26
C SER A 126 -6.40 7.19 15.66
N GLU A 127 -7.49 7.96 15.55
CA GLU A 127 -8.72 7.51 14.88
C GLU A 127 -8.52 7.27 13.39
N LEU A 128 -7.76 8.13 12.71
CA LEU A 128 -7.40 7.93 11.30
C LEU A 128 -6.55 6.67 11.10
N ARG A 129 -5.54 6.45 11.95
CA ARG A 129 -4.72 5.22 11.92
C ARG A 129 -5.60 3.97 12.03
N ALA A 130 -6.49 3.93 13.01
CA ALA A 130 -7.38 2.79 13.23
C ALA A 130 -8.29 2.52 12.02
N ASN A 131 -8.86 3.56 11.42
CA ASN A 131 -9.72 3.42 10.25
C ASN A 131 -8.95 2.98 9.01
N LEU A 132 -7.78 3.55 8.77
CA LEU A 132 -6.97 3.20 7.60
C LEU A 132 -6.39 1.79 7.71
N GLU A 133 -5.99 1.36 8.92
CA GLU A 133 -5.59 -0.03 9.17
C GLU A 133 -6.69 -1.02 8.80
N LEU A 134 -7.93 -0.73 9.18
CA LEU A 134 -9.09 -1.54 8.80
C LEU A 134 -9.33 -1.53 7.28
N VAL A 135 -9.27 -0.35 6.65
CA VAL A 135 -9.48 -0.23 5.20
C VAL A 135 -8.42 -1.01 4.42
N ASP A 136 -7.15 -0.93 4.83
CA ASP A 136 -6.05 -1.61 4.15
C ASP A 136 -6.14 -3.14 4.30
N LEU A 137 -6.60 -3.62 5.46
CA LEU A 137 -6.96 -5.03 5.65
C LEU A 137 -8.09 -5.46 4.70
N ILE A 138 -9.15 -4.65 4.59
CA ILE A 138 -10.27 -4.92 3.68
C ILE A 138 -9.81 -4.96 2.22
N LEU A 139 -8.92 -4.06 1.82
CA LEU A 139 -8.38 -4.02 0.47
C LEU A 139 -7.51 -5.25 0.17
N SER A 140 -6.69 -5.67 1.14
CA SER A 140 -5.81 -6.83 1.01
C SER A 140 -6.60 -8.14 0.88
N ASP A 141 -7.69 -8.27 1.63
CA ASP A 141 -8.53 -9.48 1.69
C ASP A 141 -9.92 -9.28 1.05
N PHE A 142 -10.02 -8.39 0.05
CA PHE A 142 -11.31 -7.97 -0.52
C PHE A 142 -12.20 -9.15 -0.94
N LEU A 143 -11.64 -10.14 -1.62
CA LEU A 143 -12.41 -11.31 -2.08
C LEU A 143 -12.97 -12.12 -0.90
N ALA A 144 -12.15 -12.38 0.12
CA ALA A 144 -12.57 -13.15 1.29
C ALA A 144 -13.66 -12.40 2.08
N ILE A 145 -13.48 -11.10 2.27
CA ILE A 145 -14.44 -10.25 3.01
C ILE A 145 -15.73 -10.09 2.21
N SER A 146 -15.64 -9.87 0.89
CA SER A 146 -16.81 -9.75 0.01
C SER A 146 -17.70 -11.00 0.04
N ALA A 147 -17.11 -12.19 0.20
CA ALA A 147 -17.83 -13.45 0.28
C ALA A 147 -18.62 -13.63 1.59
N ILE A 148 -18.32 -12.86 2.64
CA ILE A 148 -19.07 -12.87 3.92
C ILE A 148 -20.35 -12.04 3.79
N HIS A 149 -20.38 -11.07 2.88
CA HIS A 149 -21.57 -10.26 2.67
C HIS A 149 -22.68 -11.08 2.01
N GLU A 150 -23.92 -10.87 2.47
CA GLU A 150 -25.09 -11.44 1.83
C GLU A 150 -25.23 -10.89 0.41
N GLU A 151 -25.25 -11.79 -0.58
CA GLU A 151 -25.55 -11.44 -1.96
C GLU A 151 -27.00 -10.97 -2.03
N LYS A 152 -27.18 -9.68 -2.29
CA LYS A 152 -28.51 -9.10 -2.40
C LYS A 152 -29.10 -9.38 -3.77
N ASP A 153 -30.40 -9.62 -3.78
CA ASP A 153 -31.14 -9.73 -5.02
C ASP A 153 -31.16 -8.37 -5.76
N TYR A 154 -30.38 -8.28 -6.84
CA TYR A 154 -30.32 -7.10 -7.69
C TYR A 154 -30.57 -7.47 -9.16
N GLU A 155 -31.79 -7.19 -9.63
CA GLU A 155 -32.29 -7.61 -10.93
C GLU A 155 -31.42 -7.24 -12.14
N PRO A 156 -30.81 -6.04 -12.23
CA PRO A 156 -29.87 -5.74 -13.32
C PRO A 156 -28.69 -6.70 -13.38
N TYR A 157 -28.17 -7.18 -12.24
CA TYR A 157 -27.08 -8.16 -12.22
C TYR A 157 -27.57 -9.55 -12.61
N LYS A 158 -28.76 -9.96 -12.17
CA LYS A 158 -29.38 -11.22 -12.64
C LYS A 158 -29.52 -11.26 -14.16
N ARG A 159 -30.08 -10.20 -14.78
CA ARG A 159 -30.22 -10.11 -16.24
C ARG A 159 -28.88 -10.18 -16.95
N ARG A 160 -27.88 -9.43 -16.48
CA ARG A 160 -26.53 -9.45 -17.06
C ARG A 160 -25.87 -10.82 -16.88
N ASN A 161 -26.05 -11.46 -15.74
CA ASN A 161 -25.52 -12.81 -15.48
C ASN A 161 -26.19 -13.86 -16.39
N LYS A 162 -27.47 -13.73 -16.73
CA LYS A 162 -28.12 -14.57 -17.76
C LYS A 162 -27.46 -14.38 -19.13
N ILE A 163 -27.20 -13.13 -19.54
CA ILE A 163 -26.50 -12.83 -20.81
C ILE A 163 -25.07 -13.39 -20.81
N ILE A 164 -24.32 -13.20 -19.70
CA ILE A 164 -22.96 -13.75 -19.56
C ILE A 164 -22.99 -15.28 -19.64
N LYS A 165 -23.99 -15.91 -19.02
CA LYS A 165 -24.18 -17.36 -19.09
C LYS A 165 -24.44 -17.81 -20.54
N LEU A 166 -25.34 -17.12 -21.27
CA LEU A 166 -25.59 -17.38 -22.68
C LEU A 166 -24.31 -17.30 -23.52
N PHE A 167 -23.46 -16.29 -23.31
CA PHE A 167 -22.18 -16.20 -24.04
C PHE A 167 -21.29 -17.41 -23.76
N LYS A 168 -21.17 -17.81 -22.50
CA LYS A 168 -20.36 -18.97 -22.09
C LYS A 168 -20.91 -20.29 -22.62
N ASP A 169 -22.22 -20.38 -22.80
CA ASP A 169 -22.88 -21.58 -23.31
C ASP A 169 -22.78 -21.68 -24.85
N VAL A 170 -22.77 -20.55 -25.57
CA VAL A 170 -22.75 -20.48 -27.04
C VAL A 170 -21.33 -20.46 -27.62
N TRP A 171 -20.39 -19.78 -26.96
CA TRP A 171 -19.04 -19.57 -27.49
C TRP A 171 -17.98 -20.33 -26.70
N SER A 172 -16.99 -20.87 -27.41
CA SER A 172 -15.77 -21.39 -26.80
C SER A 172 -14.99 -20.26 -26.12
N ALA A 173 -14.19 -20.59 -25.11
CA ALA A 173 -13.45 -19.61 -24.30
C ALA A 173 -12.59 -18.64 -25.13
N GLU A 174 -12.03 -19.10 -26.25
CA GLU A 174 -11.21 -18.30 -27.17
C GLU A 174 -11.99 -17.22 -27.92
N LYS A 175 -13.31 -17.43 -28.11
CA LYS A 175 -14.21 -16.50 -28.82
C LYS A 175 -14.94 -15.57 -27.87
N LEU A 176 -14.81 -15.76 -26.56
CA LEU A 176 -15.45 -14.90 -25.56
C LEU A 176 -14.78 -13.51 -25.52
N PRO A 177 -15.57 -12.44 -25.34
CA PRO A 177 -15.02 -11.13 -25.00
C PRO A 177 -14.18 -11.21 -23.72
N LYS A 178 -13.03 -10.52 -23.72
CA LYS A 178 -12.18 -10.40 -22.51
C LYS A 178 -12.92 -9.73 -21.34
N ASP A 179 -13.83 -8.79 -21.64
CA ASP A 179 -14.65 -8.08 -20.65
C ASP A 179 -16.13 -8.47 -20.83
N LEU A 180 -16.51 -9.60 -20.23
CA LEU A 180 -17.89 -10.11 -20.25
C LEU A 180 -18.87 -9.16 -19.55
N ARG A 181 -18.41 -8.36 -18.58
CA ARG A 181 -19.24 -7.37 -17.90
C ARG A 181 -19.65 -6.29 -18.88
N ARG A 182 -18.70 -5.70 -19.61
CA ARG A 182 -19.01 -4.68 -20.63
C ARG A 182 -19.86 -5.25 -21.76
N ALA A 183 -19.54 -6.46 -22.23
CA ALA A 183 -20.32 -7.11 -23.28
C ALA A 183 -21.79 -7.32 -22.88
N SER A 184 -22.04 -7.78 -21.65
CA SER A 184 -23.41 -7.98 -21.16
C SER A 184 -24.20 -6.68 -20.98
N ILE A 185 -23.54 -5.58 -20.62
CA ILE A 185 -24.18 -4.26 -20.55
C ILE A 185 -24.63 -3.80 -21.94
N ILE A 186 -23.73 -3.88 -22.93
CA ILE A 186 -24.03 -3.47 -24.32
C ILE A 186 -25.17 -4.32 -24.90
N ILE A 187 -25.15 -5.62 -24.66
CA ILE A 187 -26.16 -6.53 -25.19
C ILE A 187 -27.49 -6.36 -24.47
N GLU A 188 -27.49 -6.08 -23.16
CA GLU A 188 -28.71 -5.68 -22.44
C GLU A 188 -29.34 -4.41 -23.06
N GLU A 189 -28.53 -3.44 -23.51
CA GLU A 189 -29.03 -2.25 -24.20
C GLU A 189 -29.62 -2.57 -25.58
N TYR A 190 -28.98 -3.43 -26.37
CA TYR A 190 -29.52 -3.86 -27.67
C TYR A 190 -30.81 -4.66 -27.55
N LEU A 191 -30.89 -5.58 -26.57
CA LEU A 191 -32.11 -6.34 -26.29
C LEU A 191 -33.26 -5.39 -25.94
N LYS A 192 -33.02 -4.37 -25.10
CA LYS A 192 -34.03 -3.34 -24.79
C LYS A 192 -34.50 -2.57 -26.02
N LEU A 193 -33.58 -2.21 -26.93
CA LEU A 193 -33.93 -1.50 -28.16
C LEU A 193 -34.73 -2.37 -29.14
N ALA A 194 -34.51 -3.69 -29.09
CA ALA A 194 -35.20 -4.68 -29.91
C ALA A 194 -36.52 -5.18 -29.29
N ASP A 195 -36.90 -4.67 -28.11
CA ASP A 195 -38.02 -5.20 -27.30
C ASP A 195 -37.91 -6.72 -27.05
N ALA A 196 -36.68 -7.18 -26.85
CA ALA A 196 -36.31 -8.57 -26.65
C ALA A 196 -35.66 -8.78 -25.27
N THR A 197 -35.58 -10.03 -24.86
CA THR A 197 -34.98 -10.51 -23.61
C THR A 197 -33.84 -11.48 -23.91
N ALA A 198 -33.06 -11.83 -22.89
CA ALA A 198 -31.99 -12.82 -23.04
C ALA A 198 -32.51 -14.27 -23.25
N GLU A 199 -33.84 -14.45 -23.25
CA GLU A 199 -34.53 -15.73 -23.42
C GLU A 199 -35.20 -15.86 -24.80
N ASP A 200 -35.26 -14.78 -25.60
CA ASP A 200 -35.77 -14.75 -26.98
C ASP A 200 -34.69 -15.16 -28.00
#